data_AF-A0A2A4CDS3-F1
#
_entry.id   AF-A0A2A4CDS3-F1
#
_cell.length_a   1.000
_cell.length_b   1.000
_cell.length_c   1.000
_cell.angle_alpha   90.00
_cell.angle_beta   90.00
_cell.angle_gamma   90.00
#
_symmetry.space_group_name_H-M   'P 1'
#
loop_
_entity.id
_entity.type
_entity.pdbx_description
1 polymer ?
#
loop_
_entity_poly.entity_id
_entity_poly.type
_entity_poly.pdbx_seq_one_letter_code
_entity_poly.pdbx_strand_id
1 'polypeptide(L)'
;MRDKEEKRVDSGRRTWLIATSVAGGVGGVATVIPFAASLAPSAKAKAAGAPVEVDISSLKPGEMVTVPWRGKPVWILNRTDDMLADVVKADKEVADPTTKSPYSMPLPAYCANEYRSRTDRKNILVVMAVCTHLGCTPSQRFTPGPQPNLPDDWPGGFLCPCHGSTYDLAGRVFKNKPAPQNLDIPPYMFTSATTLVIGKDEKGEA
;
A
#
# COMPACT_ATOMS: atom_id res chain seq x y z
N MET A 1 80.39 16.47 0.95
CA MET A 1 79.42 16.43 -0.18
C MET A 1 78.61 15.12 -0.17
N ARG A 2 78.05 14.67 0.96
CA ARG A 2 77.16 13.48 1.01
C ARG A 2 76.11 13.62 2.13
N ASP A 3 75.35 14.71 2.16
CA ASP A 3 74.27 14.90 3.14
C ASP A 3 72.98 15.42 2.49
N LYS A 4 72.71 15.06 1.23
CA LYS A 4 71.50 15.50 0.50
C LYS A 4 70.77 14.37 -0.25
N GLU A 5 70.94 13.13 0.21
CA GLU A 5 70.19 11.97 -0.31
C GLU A 5 69.10 11.45 0.64
N GLU A 6 68.88 12.06 1.81
CA GLU A 6 67.71 11.77 2.63
C GLU A 6 66.46 12.46 2.07
N LYS A 7 65.49 11.63 1.63
CA LYS A 7 64.10 11.95 1.24
C LYS A 7 63.81 12.32 -0.22
N ARG A 8 64.32 11.56 -1.20
CA ARG A 8 63.55 11.38 -2.45
C ARG A 8 62.55 10.24 -2.27
N VAL A 9 61.26 10.55 -2.31
CA VAL A 9 60.19 9.54 -2.24
C VAL A 9 60.35 8.58 -3.43
N ASP A 10 60.41 7.28 -3.16
CA ASP A 10 60.45 6.23 -4.19
C ASP A 10 59.13 6.23 -4.97
N SER A 11 59.17 6.72 -6.20
CA SER A 11 58.00 6.86 -7.07
C SER A 11 57.39 5.50 -7.42
N GLY A 12 58.20 4.45 -7.55
CA GLY A 12 57.71 3.10 -7.85
C GLY A 12 56.88 2.54 -6.70
N ARG A 13 57.40 2.63 -5.46
CA ARG A 13 56.67 2.22 -4.25
C ARG A 13 55.38 3.02 -4.06
N ARG A 14 55.42 4.33 -4.30
CA ARG A 14 54.23 5.20 -4.20
C ARG A 14 53.16 4.80 -5.21
N THR A 15 53.55 4.52 -6.45
CA THR A 15 52.62 4.04 -7.49
C THR A 15 51.98 2.70 -7.11
N TRP A 16 52.75 1.75 -6.58
CA TRP A 16 52.20 0.46 -6.12
C TRP A 16 51.26 0.59 -4.92
N LEU A 17 51.54 1.50 -3.97
CA LEU A 17 50.62 1.81 -2.86
C LEU A 17 49.30 2.42 -3.35
N ILE A 18 49.36 3.35 -4.31
CA ILE A 18 48.15 3.93 -4.92
C ILE A 18 47.38 2.86 -5.68
N ALA A 19 48.06 2.07 -6.51
CA ALA A 19 47.42 1.02 -7.31
C ALA A 19 46.72 -0.03 -6.44
N THR A 20 47.37 -0.49 -5.37
CA THR A 20 46.76 -1.44 -4.43
C THR A 20 45.61 -0.84 -3.62
N SER A 21 45.70 0.45 -3.24
CA SER A 21 44.61 1.17 -2.59
C SER A 21 43.39 1.33 -3.51
N VAL A 22 43.61 1.68 -4.79
CA VAL A 22 42.56 1.79 -5.80
C VAL A 22 41.93 0.42 -6.06
N ALA A 23 42.74 -0.62 -6.23
CA ALA A 23 42.25 -1.99 -6.43
C ALA A 23 41.42 -2.47 -5.22
N GLY A 24 41.88 -2.17 -4.00
CA GLY A 24 41.13 -2.44 -2.77
C GLY A 24 39.80 -1.66 -2.71
N GLY A 25 39.80 -0.40 -3.13
CA GLY A 25 38.60 0.41 -3.26
C GLY A 25 37.59 -0.18 -4.26
N VAL A 26 38.05 -0.59 -5.43
CA VAL A 26 37.21 -1.26 -6.45
C VAL A 26 36.66 -2.58 -5.92
N GLY A 27 37.48 -3.39 -5.25
CA GLY A 27 37.03 -4.63 -4.60
C GLY A 27 35.98 -4.37 -3.51
N GLY A 28 36.14 -3.30 -2.72
CA GLY A 28 35.17 -2.86 -1.74
C GLY A 28 33.82 -2.49 -2.38
N VAL A 29 33.84 -1.67 -3.45
CA VAL A 29 32.61 -1.32 -4.18
C VAL A 29 31.95 -2.55 -4.80
N ALA A 30 32.74 -3.45 -5.39
CA ALA A 30 32.26 -4.68 -6.01
C ALA A 30 31.60 -5.67 -5.02
N THR A 31 31.86 -5.53 -3.72
CA THR A 31 31.25 -6.36 -2.67
C THR A 31 30.06 -5.67 -1.99
N VAL A 32 30.18 -4.36 -1.69
CA VAL A 32 29.12 -3.59 -1.01
C VAL A 32 27.88 -3.43 -1.87
N ILE A 33 28.02 -3.18 -3.18
CA ILE A 33 26.86 -3.00 -4.08
C ILE A 33 25.97 -4.25 -4.14
N PRO A 34 26.47 -5.45 -4.49
CA PRO A 34 25.62 -6.64 -4.54
C PRO A 34 25.10 -7.05 -3.15
N PHE A 35 25.87 -6.81 -2.08
CA PHE A 35 25.38 -7.01 -0.72
C PHE A 35 24.17 -6.13 -0.41
N ALA A 36 24.24 -4.83 -0.68
CA ALA A 36 23.11 -3.91 -0.51
C ALA A 36 21.94 -4.28 -1.43
N ALA A 37 22.22 -4.65 -2.68
CA ALA A 37 21.18 -5.09 -3.64
C ALA A 37 20.48 -6.39 -3.18
N SER A 38 21.17 -7.26 -2.43
CA SER A 38 20.57 -8.49 -1.90
C SER A 38 19.48 -8.24 -0.84
N LEU A 39 19.43 -7.03 -0.26
CA LEU A 39 18.38 -6.60 0.66
C LEU A 39 17.10 -6.14 -0.06
N ALA A 40 17.15 -5.93 -1.39
CA ALA A 40 15.99 -5.60 -2.19
C ALA A 40 15.05 -6.82 -2.36
N PRO A 41 13.78 -6.62 -2.74
CA PRO A 41 12.84 -7.73 -2.92
C PRO A 41 13.34 -8.78 -3.92
N SER A 42 13.35 -10.04 -3.50
CA SER A 42 13.76 -11.17 -4.32
C SER A 42 12.82 -11.40 -5.51
N ALA A 43 13.27 -12.16 -6.52
CA ALA A 43 12.41 -12.53 -7.66
C ALA A 43 11.13 -13.25 -7.22
N LYS A 44 11.22 -14.13 -6.21
CA LYS A 44 10.06 -14.80 -5.61
C LYS A 44 9.10 -13.79 -4.96
N ALA A 45 9.62 -12.80 -4.24
CA ALA A 45 8.81 -11.74 -3.63
C ALA A 45 8.13 -10.85 -4.67
N LYS A 46 8.81 -10.55 -5.79
CA LYS A 46 8.23 -9.82 -6.93
C LYS A 46 7.14 -10.63 -7.64
N ALA A 47 7.38 -11.91 -7.89
CA ALA A 47 6.41 -12.81 -8.53
C ALA A 47 5.13 -12.99 -7.68
N ALA A 48 5.24 -12.97 -6.34
CA ALA A 48 4.09 -12.97 -5.44
C ALA A 48 3.22 -11.70 -5.54
N GLY A 49 3.65 -10.69 -6.31
CA GLY A 49 2.86 -9.51 -6.64
C GLY A 49 2.11 -9.56 -7.96
N ALA A 50 2.15 -10.70 -8.67
CA ALA A 50 1.38 -10.90 -9.90
C ALA A 50 -0.13 -10.65 -9.67
N PRO A 51 -0.86 -10.32 -10.75
CA PRO A 51 -2.30 -10.12 -10.65
C PRO A 51 -3.03 -11.37 -10.14
N VAL A 52 -4.09 -11.16 -9.36
CA VAL A 52 -4.92 -12.23 -8.79
C VAL A 52 -6.34 -12.10 -9.35
N GLU A 53 -6.82 -13.17 -9.96
CA GLU A 53 -8.20 -13.28 -10.42
C GLU A 53 -9.11 -13.79 -9.30
N VAL A 54 -10.28 -13.17 -9.16
CA VAL A 54 -11.25 -13.43 -8.11
C VAL A 54 -12.64 -13.51 -8.73
N ASP A 55 -13.34 -14.62 -8.47
CA ASP A 55 -14.76 -14.74 -8.75
C ASP A 55 -15.58 -14.14 -7.60
N ILE A 56 -16.48 -13.22 -7.93
CA ILE A 56 -17.39 -12.53 -7.01
C ILE A 56 -18.86 -12.90 -7.28
N SER A 57 -19.12 -13.96 -8.04
CA SER A 57 -20.47 -14.43 -8.39
C SER A 57 -21.37 -14.69 -7.17
N SER A 58 -20.80 -15.15 -6.06
CA SER A 58 -21.52 -15.46 -4.82
C SER A 58 -21.60 -14.30 -3.82
N LEU A 59 -20.98 -13.15 -4.11
CA LEU A 59 -20.84 -12.04 -3.18
C LEU A 59 -22.14 -11.22 -3.09
N LYS A 60 -22.92 -11.40 -2.01
CA LYS A 60 -24.20 -10.72 -1.85
C LYS A 60 -24.02 -9.27 -1.34
N PRO A 61 -25.02 -8.40 -1.53
CA PRO A 61 -25.01 -7.07 -0.91
C PRO A 61 -24.85 -7.16 0.62
N GLY A 62 -23.97 -6.32 1.17
CA GLY A 62 -23.56 -6.31 2.57
C GLY A 62 -22.44 -7.31 2.92
N GLU A 63 -22.08 -8.22 2.01
CA GLU A 63 -21.02 -9.20 2.25
C GLU A 63 -19.66 -8.69 1.76
N MET A 64 -18.62 -9.14 2.45
CA MET A 64 -17.23 -8.84 2.14
C MET A 64 -16.42 -10.12 2.09
N VAL A 65 -15.55 -10.22 1.08
CA VAL A 65 -14.53 -11.27 1.00
C VAL A 65 -13.14 -10.66 1.11
N THR A 66 -12.20 -11.44 1.64
CA THR A 66 -10.80 -11.04 1.75
C THR A 66 -9.95 -11.93 0.86
N VAL A 67 -9.14 -11.31 0.01
CA VAL A 67 -8.24 -12.02 -0.91
C VAL A 67 -6.80 -11.53 -0.70
N PRO A 68 -5.79 -12.41 -0.76
CA PRO A 68 -4.41 -12.00 -0.62
C PRO A 68 -3.88 -11.44 -1.95
N TRP A 69 -3.21 -10.28 -1.90
CA TRP A 69 -2.43 -9.75 -3.02
C TRP A 69 -1.15 -9.10 -2.48
N ARG A 70 0.01 -9.43 -3.06
CA ARG A 70 1.33 -8.98 -2.57
C ARG A 70 1.57 -9.28 -1.08
N GLY A 71 1.04 -10.40 -0.59
CA GLY A 71 1.11 -10.79 0.83
C GLY A 71 0.29 -9.91 1.79
N LYS A 72 -0.58 -9.03 1.25
CA LYS A 72 -1.46 -8.14 2.01
C LYS A 72 -2.92 -8.50 1.75
N PRO A 73 -3.81 -8.33 2.75
CA PRO A 73 -5.24 -8.55 2.55
C PRO A 73 -5.85 -7.43 1.69
N VAL A 74 -6.69 -7.80 0.74
CA VAL A 74 -7.54 -6.91 -0.05
C VAL A 74 -8.99 -7.27 0.25
N TRP A 75 -9.78 -6.28 0.62
CA TRP A 75 -11.22 -6.44 0.78
C TRP A 75 -11.93 -6.17 -0.53
N ILE A 76 -12.90 -7.03 -0.82
CA ILE A 76 -13.91 -6.81 -1.84
C ILE A 76 -15.25 -6.81 -1.11
N LEU A 77 -15.84 -5.62 -0.97
CA LEU A 77 -17.13 -5.42 -0.30
C LEU A 77 -18.18 -5.05 -1.34
N ASN A 78 -19.27 -5.81 -1.37
CA ASN A 78 -20.46 -5.46 -2.15
C ASN A 78 -21.41 -4.64 -1.27
N ARG A 79 -21.39 -3.32 -1.41
CA ARG A 79 -22.15 -2.40 -0.56
C ARG A 79 -23.63 -2.39 -0.94
N THR A 80 -24.50 -2.32 0.07
CA THR A 80 -25.93 -2.05 -0.12
C THR A 80 -26.16 -0.57 -0.46
N ASP A 81 -27.37 -0.23 -0.90
CA ASP A 81 -27.73 1.16 -1.17
C ASP A 81 -27.66 2.03 0.11
N ASP A 82 -28.04 1.48 1.26
CA ASP A 82 -27.90 2.16 2.56
C ASP A 82 -26.43 2.44 2.90
N MET A 83 -25.56 1.44 2.70
CA MET A 83 -24.11 1.61 2.89
C MET A 83 -23.54 2.70 1.96
N LEU A 84 -24.02 2.80 0.72
CA LEU A 84 -23.62 3.85 -0.21
C LEU A 84 -24.13 5.23 0.25
N ALA A 85 -25.36 5.31 0.75
CA ALA A 85 -25.90 6.54 1.32
C ALA A 85 -25.09 7.00 2.55
N ASP A 86 -24.66 6.07 3.40
CA ASP A 86 -23.84 6.36 4.57
C ASP A 86 -22.45 6.89 4.18
N VAL A 87 -21.86 6.42 3.09
CA VAL A 87 -20.61 6.98 2.53
C VAL A 87 -20.80 8.46 2.18
N VAL A 88 -21.89 8.81 1.49
CA VAL A 88 -22.18 10.20 1.11
C VAL A 88 -22.43 11.05 2.36
N LYS A 89 -23.16 10.51 3.35
CA LYS A 89 -23.44 11.20 4.61
C LYS A 89 -22.17 11.47 5.43
N ALA A 90 -21.22 10.53 5.42
CA ALA A 90 -19.95 10.63 6.16
C ALA A 90 -18.93 11.59 5.52
N ASP A 91 -19.20 12.17 4.35
CA ASP A 91 -18.24 12.98 3.60
C ASP A 91 -17.63 14.14 4.41
N LYS A 92 -18.43 14.75 5.30
CA LYS A 92 -17.96 15.84 6.18
C LYS A 92 -17.19 15.35 7.41
N GLU A 93 -17.26 14.07 7.74
CA GLU A 93 -16.68 13.48 8.94
C GLU A 93 -15.30 12.85 8.67
N VAL A 94 -14.97 12.59 7.39
CA VAL A 94 -13.69 12.01 6.99
C VAL A 94 -12.61 13.06 6.81
N ALA A 95 -11.36 12.67 7.01
CA ALA A 95 -10.21 13.59 6.99
C ALA A 95 -9.86 14.06 5.57
N ASP A 96 -9.97 13.16 4.58
CA ASP A 96 -9.66 13.44 3.18
C ASP A 96 -10.72 12.80 2.26
N PRO A 97 -11.87 13.48 2.03
CA PRO A 97 -13.00 12.90 1.31
C PRO A 97 -12.67 12.51 -0.14
N THR A 98 -11.76 13.26 -0.76
CA THR A 98 -11.36 13.11 -2.17
C THR A 98 -10.04 12.35 -2.37
N THR A 99 -9.38 11.89 -1.29
CA THR A 99 -8.05 11.24 -1.33
C THR A 99 -7.00 12.10 -2.08
N LYS A 100 -6.82 13.36 -1.66
CA LYS A 100 -5.73 14.23 -2.15
C LYS A 100 -4.36 13.75 -1.69
N SER A 101 -4.30 13.11 -0.53
CA SER A 101 -3.08 12.57 0.07
C SER A 101 -3.13 11.05 0.05
N PRO A 102 -2.72 10.39 -1.06
CA PRO A 102 -2.61 8.93 -1.11
C PRO A 102 -1.58 8.41 -0.11
N TYR A 103 -1.73 7.15 0.33
CA TYR A 103 -0.81 6.54 1.30
C TYR A 103 0.43 5.94 0.61
N SER A 104 0.31 4.73 0.02
CA SER A 104 1.45 4.05 -0.59
C SER A 104 1.35 3.95 -2.12
N MET A 105 0.17 4.22 -2.69
CA MET A 105 -0.05 4.25 -4.13
C MET A 105 -1.06 5.32 -4.52
N PRO A 106 -0.96 5.90 -5.73
CA PRO A 106 -1.93 6.88 -6.20
C PRO A 106 -3.32 6.26 -6.29
N LEU A 107 -4.35 7.03 -5.96
CA LEU A 107 -5.74 6.62 -6.19
C LEU A 107 -5.95 6.41 -7.70
N PRO A 108 -6.41 5.23 -8.15
CA PRO A 108 -6.71 5.03 -9.56
C PRO A 108 -7.78 6.01 -10.04
N ALA A 109 -7.59 6.60 -11.23
CA ALA A 109 -8.47 7.66 -11.74
C ALA A 109 -9.94 7.21 -11.88
N TYR A 110 -10.18 5.94 -12.21
CA TYR A 110 -11.53 5.35 -12.28
C TYR A 110 -12.22 5.22 -10.91
N CYS A 111 -11.48 5.39 -9.81
CA CYS A 111 -11.99 5.43 -8.44
C CYS A 111 -12.00 6.85 -7.85
N ALA A 112 -11.71 7.89 -8.63
CA ALA A 112 -11.71 9.29 -8.18
C ALA A 112 -13.14 9.84 -8.05
N ASN A 113 -13.92 9.27 -7.13
CA ASN A 113 -15.28 9.63 -6.78
C ASN A 113 -15.55 9.33 -5.30
N GLU A 114 -16.70 9.77 -4.78
CA GLU A 114 -17.10 9.61 -3.38
C GLU A 114 -17.08 8.15 -2.88
N TYR A 115 -17.41 7.19 -3.75
CA TYR A 115 -17.49 5.77 -3.41
C TYR A 115 -16.15 5.05 -3.45
N ARG A 116 -15.12 5.70 -4.01
CA ARG A 116 -13.77 5.15 -4.20
C ARG A 116 -13.79 3.77 -4.85
N SER A 117 -14.60 3.64 -5.87
CA SER A 117 -14.83 2.43 -6.67
C SER A 117 -15.03 2.82 -8.12
N ARG A 118 -14.91 1.86 -9.04
CA ARG A 118 -15.28 2.07 -10.45
C ARG A 118 -16.71 2.60 -10.58
N THR A 119 -16.91 3.60 -11.43
CA THR A 119 -18.19 4.33 -11.58
C THR A 119 -19.32 3.46 -12.12
N ASP A 120 -19.01 2.47 -12.98
CA ASP A 120 -19.96 1.50 -13.53
C ASP A 120 -20.35 0.42 -12.51
N ARG A 121 -19.61 0.27 -11.40
CA ARG A 121 -19.87 -0.70 -10.32
C ARG A 121 -19.64 -0.08 -8.95
N LYS A 122 -20.32 1.04 -8.68
CA LYS A 122 -20.14 1.83 -7.46
C LYS A 122 -20.35 1.06 -6.15
N ASN A 123 -21.12 -0.02 -6.16
CA ASN A 123 -21.34 -0.86 -4.99
C ASN A 123 -20.10 -1.67 -4.59
N ILE A 124 -19.22 -2.03 -5.54
CA ILE A 124 -18.06 -2.88 -5.29
C ILE A 124 -16.86 -2.04 -4.86
N LEU A 125 -16.57 -2.05 -3.56
CA LEU A 125 -15.33 -1.48 -3.03
C LEU A 125 -14.22 -2.53 -3.08
N VAL A 126 -13.09 -2.19 -3.71
CA VAL A 126 -11.86 -2.98 -3.69
C VAL A 126 -10.78 -2.16 -3.00
N VAL A 127 -10.30 -2.58 -1.83
CA VAL A 127 -9.41 -1.76 -1.01
C VAL A 127 -8.37 -2.60 -0.27
N MET A 128 -7.13 -2.10 -0.16
CA MET A 128 -6.08 -2.72 0.64
C MET A 128 -6.45 -2.62 2.13
N ALA A 129 -6.61 -3.75 2.78
CA ALA A 129 -6.98 -3.84 4.20
C ALA A 129 -5.77 -3.64 5.11
N VAL A 130 -5.00 -2.57 4.88
CA VAL A 130 -3.77 -2.27 5.60
C VAL A 130 -3.87 -0.86 6.15
N CYS A 131 -4.02 -0.75 7.48
CA CYS A 131 -4.14 0.52 8.17
C CYS A 131 -2.93 1.41 7.86
N THR A 132 -3.20 2.65 7.46
CA THR A 132 -2.18 3.62 7.03
C THR A 132 -1.38 4.20 8.20
N HIS A 133 -1.76 3.88 9.45
CA HIS A 133 -0.94 4.22 10.62
C HIS A 133 0.35 3.39 10.64
N LEU A 134 0.24 2.09 10.91
CA LEU A 134 1.39 1.17 11.11
C LEU A 134 1.16 -0.22 10.52
N GLY A 135 0.19 -0.38 9.61
CA GLY A 135 0.06 -1.58 8.78
C GLY A 135 -0.78 -2.74 9.34
N CYS A 136 -1.40 -2.62 10.53
CA CYS A 136 -2.36 -3.61 11.01
C CYS A 136 -3.55 -3.76 10.04
N THR A 137 -4.16 -4.94 9.99
CA THR A 137 -5.43 -5.15 9.28
C THR A 137 -6.59 -4.63 10.13
N PRO A 138 -7.39 -3.64 9.67
CA PRO A 138 -8.58 -3.23 10.40
C PRO A 138 -9.64 -4.35 10.42
N SER A 139 -10.66 -4.20 11.24
CA SER A 139 -11.76 -5.17 11.41
C SER A 139 -13.06 -4.58 10.89
N GLN A 140 -13.91 -5.41 10.29
CA GLN A 140 -15.26 -5.01 9.90
C GLN A 140 -16.11 -4.68 11.13
N ARG A 141 -16.85 -3.57 11.05
CA ARG A 141 -17.78 -3.09 12.06
C ARG A 141 -19.00 -2.51 11.35
N PHE A 142 -19.71 -3.34 10.59
CA PHE A 142 -20.81 -2.87 9.74
C PHE A 142 -22.10 -2.60 10.51
N THR A 143 -22.31 -3.25 11.66
CA THR A 143 -23.48 -2.99 12.51
C THR A 143 -23.45 -1.55 13.01
N PRO A 144 -24.50 -0.75 12.81
CA PRO A 144 -24.58 0.59 13.39
C PRO A 144 -24.81 0.56 14.90
N GLY A 145 -24.55 1.69 15.56
CA GLY A 145 -24.80 1.89 16.98
C GLY A 145 -23.64 1.48 17.90
N PRO A 146 -23.87 1.57 19.22
CA PRO A 146 -22.80 1.52 20.21
C PRO A 146 -22.10 0.17 20.24
N GLN A 147 -20.78 0.20 20.14
CA GLN A 147 -19.92 -0.97 20.15
C GLN A 147 -18.60 -0.68 20.88
N PRO A 148 -17.92 -1.71 21.43
CA PRO A 148 -16.63 -1.52 22.08
C PRO A 148 -15.62 -0.79 21.18
N ASN A 149 -15.01 0.27 21.71
CA ASN A 149 -14.01 1.11 21.04
C ASN A 149 -14.52 1.88 19.80
N LEU A 150 -15.84 2.10 19.71
CA LEU A 150 -16.49 2.91 18.69
C LEU A 150 -17.37 3.99 19.34
N PRO A 151 -17.68 5.09 18.62
CA PRO A 151 -18.69 6.05 19.04
C PRO A 151 -20.07 5.40 19.20
N ASP A 152 -20.91 5.98 20.06
CA ASP A 152 -22.29 5.48 20.28
C ASP A 152 -23.17 5.61 19.02
N ASP A 153 -22.89 6.59 18.17
CA ASP A 153 -23.58 6.88 16.92
C ASP A 153 -22.89 6.25 15.70
N TRP A 154 -22.10 5.19 15.90
CA TRP A 154 -21.33 4.55 14.84
C TRP A 154 -22.20 4.19 13.62
N PRO A 155 -21.89 4.70 12.42
CA PRO A 155 -22.71 4.47 11.23
C PRO A 155 -22.44 3.12 10.55
N GLY A 156 -21.35 2.44 10.91
CA GLY A 156 -20.82 1.30 10.16
C GLY A 156 -19.49 1.64 9.48
N GLY A 157 -18.68 0.62 9.21
CA GLY A 157 -17.39 0.76 8.54
C GLY A 157 -16.33 -0.18 9.09
N PHE A 158 -15.13 0.34 9.36
CA PHE A 158 -13.99 -0.44 9.83
C PHE A 158 -13.29 0.19 11.04
N LEU A 159 -12.79 -0.66 11.93
CA LEU A 159 -12.00 -0.27 13.10
C LEU A 159 -10.63 -0.97 13.08
N CYS A 160 -9.55 -0.20 13.12
CA CYS A 160 -8.21 -0.72 13.38
C CYS A 160 -7.96 -0.78 14.90
N PRO A 161 -7.95 -1.99 15.52
CA PRO A 161 -7.90 -2.13 16.96
C PRO A 161 -6.53 -1.74 17.56
N CYS A 162 -5.47 -1.69 16.74
CA CYS A 162 -4.12 -1.40 17.23
C CYS A 162 -4.00 -0.02 17.90
N HIS A 163 -4.65 1.00 17.32
CA HIS A 163 -4.56 2.39 17.81
C HIS A 163 -5.88 3.17 17.62
N GLY A 164 -7.01 2.48 17.43
CA GLY A 164 -8.34 3.09 17.38
C GLY A 164 -8.67 3.92 16.14
N SER A 165 -7.95 3.76 15.03
CA SER A 165 -8.31 4.42 13.77
C SER A 165 -9.56 3.80 13.17
N THR A 166 -10.53 4.64 12.80
CA THR A 166 -11.79 4.20 12.19
C THR A 166 -11.87 4.68 10.75
N TYR A 167 -12.53 3.89 9.91
CA TYR A 167 -12.73 4.17 8.50
C TYR A 167 -14.19 3.98 8.13
N ASP A 168 -14.70 4.77 7.20
CA ASP A 168 -16.03 4.60 6.65
C ASP A 168 -16.12 3.42 5.66
N LEU A 169 -17.30 3.21 5.07
CA LEU A 169 -17.58 2.15 4.10
C LEU A 169 -16.99 2.42 2.69
N ALA A 170 -16.17 3.46 2.52
CA ALA A 170 -15.31 3.68 1.35
C ALA A 170 -13.81 3.56 1.71
N GLY A 171 -13.50 3.11 2.93
CA GLY A 171 -12.11 3.02 3.42
C GLY A 171 -11.46 4.37 3.67
N ARG A 172 -12.25 5.44 3.82
CA ARG A 172 -11.77 6.78 4.14
C ARG A 172 -11.64 6.94 5.64
N VAL A 173 -10.53 7.49 6.11
CA VAL A 173 -10.27 7.64 7.53
C VAL A 173 -11.12 8.77 8.11
N PHE A 174 -11.76 8.53 9.26
CA PHE A 174 -12.46 9.59 9.99
C PHE A 174 -11.48 10.64 10.53
N LYS A 175 -11.94 11.88 10.73
CA LYS A 175 -11.15 12.95 11.34
C LYS A 175 -10.63 12.56 12.73
N ASN A 176 -9.52 13.15 13.12
CA ASN A 176 -8.91 13.00 14.46
C ASN A 176 -8.54 11.55 14.81
N LYS A 177 -8.08 10.77 13.82
CA LYS A 177 -7.58 9.40 14.01
C LYS A 177 -6.06 9.36 13.77
N PRO A 178 -5.32 8.42 14.40
CA PRO A 178 -3.88 8.29 14.19
C PRO A 178 -3.46 7.91 12.76
N ALA A 179 -4.31 7.17 12.04
CA ALA A 179 -4.11 6.87 10.63
C ALA A 179 -4.11 8.18 9.80
N PRO A 180 -3.02 8.49 9.07
CA PRO A 180 -2.90 9.79 8.41
C PRO A 180 -3.60 9.86 7.04
N GLN A 181 -3.92 8.72 6.42
CA GLN A 181 -4.55 8.67 5.09
C GLN A 181 -5.64 7.59 4.99
N ASN A 182 -6.44 7.67 3.93
CA ASN A 182 -7.40 6.64 3.54
C ASN A 182 -6.68 5.34 3.14
N LEU A 183 -7.37 4.21 3.27
CA LEU A 183 -6.85 2.91 2.82
C LEU A 183 -6.61 2.92 1.31
N ASP A 184 -5.47 2.36 0.86
CA ASP A 184 -5.11 2.32 -0.55
C ASP A 184 -6.08 1.50 -1.39
N ILE A 185 -6.25 1.87 -2.66
CA ILE A 185 -7.01 1.08 -3.63
C ILE A 185 -6.02 0.50 -4.64
N PRO A 186 -5.93 -0.84 -4.75
CA PRO A 186 -5.03 -1.46 -5.71
C PRO A 186 -5.50 -1.18 -7.14
N PRO A 187 -4.63 -1.25 -8.16
CA PRO A 187 -5.06 -1.38 -9.54
C PRO A 187 -5.95 -2.61 -9.68
N TYR A 188 -7.10 -2.47 -10.33
CA TYR A 188 -8.01 -3.58 -10.56
C TYR A 188 -8.90 -3.33 -11.77
N MET A 189 -9.35 -4.41 -12.40
CA MET A 189 -10.31 -4.36 -13.51
C MET A 189 -11.26 -5.54 -13.44
N PHE A 190 -12.42 -5.40 -14.09
CA PHE A 190 -13.34 -6.50 -14.29
C PHE A 190 -13.12 -7.13 -15.66
N THR A 191 -12.95 -8.45 -15.70
CA THR A 191 -12.83 -9.22 -16.95
C THR A 191 -14.18 -9.79 -17.39
N SER A 192 -15.16 -9.84 -16.48
CA SER A 192 -16.54 -10.23 -16.77
C SER A 192 -17.52 -9.52 -15.81
N ALA A 193 -18.80 -9.93 -15.82
CA ALA A 193 -19.77 -9.44 -14.83
C ALA A 193 -19.44 -9.90 -13.40
N THR A 194 -18.82 -11.07 -13.24
CA THR A 194 -18.55 -11.71 -11.93
C THR A 194 -17.07 -11.93 -11.66
N THR A 195 -16.18 -11.56 -12.57
CA THR A 195 -14.74 -11.79 -12.41
C THR A 195 -13.99 -10.46 -12.31
N LEU A 196 -13.20 -10.36 -11.25
CA LEU A 196 -12.34 -9.23 -10.92
C LEU A 196 -10.88 -9.69 -10.99
N VAL A 197 -9.99 -8.85 -11.52
CA VAL A 197 -8.54 -9.03 -11.43
C VAL A 197 -7.95 -7.89 -10.60
N ILE A 198 -7.24 -8.23 -9.53
CA ILE A 198 -6.51 -7.29 -8.66
C ILE A 198 -5.04 -7.30 -9.06
N GLY A 199 -4.40 -6.12 -9.08
CA GLY A 199 -3.02 -5.93 -9.52
C GLY A 199 -2.86 -5.66 -11.02
N LYS A 200 -3.96 -5.40 -11.73
CA LYS A 200 -3.98 -5.08 -13.16
C LYS A 200 -5.13 -4.13 -13.48
N ASP A 201 -4.89 -3.15 -14.34
CA ASP A 201 -5.92 -2.29 -14.92
C ASP A 201 -5.63 -2.00 -16.40
N GLU A 202 -6.33 -1.03 -17.00
CA GLU A 202 -6.15 -0.64 -18.41
C GLU A 202 -4.73 -0.12 -18.73
N LYS A 203 -3.93 0.24 -17.73
CA LYS A 203 -2.54 0.69 -17.88
C LYS A 203 -1.52 -0.46 -17.79
N GLY A 204 -1.97 -1.67 -17.46
CA GLY A 204 -1.13 -2.86 -17.36
C GLY A 204 -1.09 -3.45 -15.95
N GLU A 205 -0.07 -4.28 -15.70
CA GLU A 205 0.19 -4.89 -14.39
C GLU A 205 0.91 -3.90 -13.46
N ALA A 206 0.65 -4.04 -12.15
CA ALA A 206 1.13 -3.15 -11.09
C ALA A 206 2.60 -3.35 -10.67
#